data_AF-A0A8H3F8U9-F1
#
_entry.id   AF-A0A8H3F8U9-F1
#
_cell.length_a   1.000
_cell.length_b   1.000
_cell.length_c   1.000
_cell.angle_alpha   90.00
_cell.angle_beta   90.00
_cell.angle_gamma   90.00
#
_symmetry.space_group_name_H-M   'P 1'
#
loop_
_entity.id
_entity.type
_entity.pdbx_description
1 polymer ?
#
loop_
_entity_poly.entity_id
_entity_poly.type
_entity_poly.pdbx_seq_one_letter_code
_entity_poly.pdbx_strand_id
1 'polypeptide(L)'
;MKARTLVLAALTISIPLATAYSGEMTFYTPATTPSGSACAIAAQPGEAIVAISYTRFTAANTNDDPLCGTYISIYNPANQQTYPNVKIVDKCMGCDADSIDVNVELFEALGFDSGVGRAHGMDWGGNTVGGKEKRSGELEPLVIGAGEKRGLHHPHGRVNGA
;
A
#
# COMPACT_ATOMS: atom_id res chain seq x y z
N MET A 1 37.79 -32.53 18.67
CA MET A 1 37.23 -31.18 18.46
C MET A 1 36.16 -31.29 17.37
N LYS A 2 34.87 -31.06 17.67
CA LYS A 2 33.78 -31.10 16.69
C LYS A 2 33.15 -29.71 16.66
N ALA A 3 33.41 -28.95 15.60
CA ALA A 3 32.82 -27.64 15.39
C ALA A 3 31.32 -27.81 15.15
N ARG A 4 30.49 -27.10 15.92
CA ARG A 4 29.05 -27.06 15.73
C ARG A 4 28.73 -25.93 14.77
N THR A 5 28.39 -26.29 13.53
CA THR A 5 27.91 -25.37 12.51
C THR A 5 26.56 -24.81 12.96
N LEU A 6 26.48 -23.49 13.20
CA LEU A 6 25.23 -22.77 13.41
C LEU A 6 24.58 -22.55 12.04
N VAL A 7 23.45 -23.23 11.81
CA VAL A 7 22.61 -22.99 10.63
C VAL A 7 21.71 -21.78 10.94
N LEU A 8 22.02 -20.63 10.36
CA LEU A 8 21.08 -19.50 10.34
C LEU A 8 19.98 -19.83 9.33
N ALA A 9 18.77 -20.14 9.80
CA ALA A 9 17.60 -20.17 8.94
C ALA A 9 17.23 -18.73 8.57
N ALA A 10 17.36 -18.36 7.30
CA ALA A 10 16.84 -17.09 6.80
C ALA A 10 15.31 -17.15 6.82
N LEU A 11 14.69 -16.45 7.76
CA LEU A 11 13.24 -16.35 7.84
C LEU A 11 12.78 -15.37 6.75
N THR A 12 12.33 -15.87 5.61
CA THR A 12 11.70 -15.04 4.58
C THR A 12 10.33 -14.62 5.09
N ILE A 13 10.26 -13.43 5.68
CA ILE A 13 9.00 -12.82 6.09
C ILE A 13 8.33 -12.30 4.82
N SER A 14 7.42 -13.08 4.24
CA SER A 14 6.50 -12.57 3.22
C SER A 14 5.54 -11.59 3.90
N ILE A 15 5.81 -10.31 3.75
CA ILE A 15 4.86 -9.26 4.16
C ILE A 15 3.72 -9.30 3.13
N PRO A 16 2.49 -9.66 3.53
CA PRO A 16 1.37 -9.60 2.61
C PRO A 16 1.19 -8.15 2.19
N LEU A 17 1.08 -7.91 0.89
CA LEU A 17 0.66 -6.61 0.39
C LEU A 17 -0.71 -6.30 1.02
N ALA A 18 -0.88 -5.09 1.55
CA ALA A 18 -2.21 -4.61 1.94
C ALA A 18 -3.00 -4.33 0.66
N THR A 19 -3.47 -5.41 0.01
CA THR A 19 -4.27 -5.34 -1.20
C THR A 19 -5.61 -4.73 -0.84
N ALA A 20 -5.95 -3.63 -1.50
CA ALA A 20 -7.19 -2.91 -1.24
C ALA A 20 -8.24 -3.23 -2.31
N TYR A 21 -7.81 -3.60 -3.51
CA TYR A 21 -8.64 -3.76 -4.69
C TYR A 21 -8.17 -4.94 -5.53
N SER A 22 -9.08 -5.55 -6.28
CA SER A 22 -8.79 -6.60 -7.26
C SER A 22 -9.60 -6.34 -8.52
N GLY A 23 -8.95 -6.35 -9.68
CA GLY A 23 -9.59 -5.98 -10.93
C GLY A 23 -8.82 -6.36 -12.17
N GLU A 24 -9.24 -5.78 -13.29
CA GLU A 24 -8.58 -5.97 -14.58
C GLU A 24 -7.34 -5.08 -14.69
N MET A 25 -6.40 -5.51 -15.52
CA MET A 25 -5.28 -4.69 -15.93
C MET A 25 -5.16 -4.69 -17.44
N THR A 26 -5.09 -3.51 -18.03
CA THR A 26 -4.73 -3.30 -19.44
C THR A 26 -3.42 -2.52 -19.53
N PHE A 27 -3.03 -2.10 -20.73
CA PHE A 27 -1.93 -1.18 -20.89
C PHE A 27 -2.21 -0.07 -21.91
N TYR A 28 -1.45 1.02 -21.77
CA TYR A 28 -1.51 2.18 -22.66
C TYR A 28 -0.11 2.74 -22.94
N THR A 29 -0.04 3.64 -23.92
CA THR A 29 1.14 4.47 -24.18
C THR A 29 1.04 5.77 -23.39
N PRO A 30 1.90 6.01 -22.39
CA PRO A 30 1.82 7.20 -21.54
C PRO A 30 2.13 8.51 -22.26
N ALA A 31 1.52 9.59 -21.78
CA ALA A 31 1.87 10.93 -22.23
C ALA A 31 3.28 11.34 -21.78
N THR A 32 4.05 11.89 -22.70
CA THR A 32 5.41 12.40 -22.44
C THR A 32 5.45 13.91 -22.14
N THR A 33 4.29 14.57 -22.16
CA THR A 33 4.13 15.98 -21.78
C THR A 33 3.13 16.10 -20.64
N PRO A 34 3.26 17.11 -19.75
CA PRO A 34 2.33 17.31 -18.64
C PRO A 34 0.86 17.40 -19.11
N SER A 35 0.59 18.15 -20.18
CA SER A 35 -0.78 18.37 -20.66
C SER A 35 -1.46 17.11 -21.21
N GLY A 36 -0.72 16.02 -21.42
CA GLY A 36 -1.27 14.79 -21.98
C GLY A 36 -1.82 13.81 -20.95
N SER A 37 -1.69 14.10 -19.65
CA SER A 37 -2.23 13.27 -18.57
C SER A 37 -3.14 14.06 -17.65
N ALA A 38 -4.11 13.39 -17.04
CA ALA A 38 -5.08 14.00 -16.14
C ALA A 38 -4.43 14.59 -14.87
N CYS A 39 -3.23 14.14 -14.51
CA CYS A 39 -2.48 14.61 -13.34
C CYS A 39 -1.49 15.73 -13.66
N ALA A 40 -1.40 16.19 -14.91
CA ALA A 40 -0.33 17.10 -15.34
C ALA A 40 1.09 16.57 -15.08
N ILE A 41 1.29 15.25 -15.10
CA ILE A 41 2.58 14.57 -14.87
C ILE A 41 3.00 13.89 -16.17
N ALA A 42 4.19 14.24 -16.68
CA ALA A 42 4.79 13.56 -17.83
C ALA A 42 5.47 12.26 -17.39
N ALA A 43 5.22 11.17 -18.11
CA ALA A 43 5.94 9.92 -17.93
C ALA A 43 7.42 10.07 -18.29
N GLN A 44 8.31 9.49 -17.49
CA GLN A 44 9.73 9.39 -17.83
C GLN A 44 10.08 7.99 -18.33
N PRO A 45 11.11 7.86 -19.20
CA PRO A 45 11.56 6.55 -19.66
C PRO A 45 11.93 5.63 -18.48
N GLY A 46 11.40 4.41 -18.50
CA GLY A 46 11.68 3.39 -17.49
C GLY A 46 10.90 3.54 -16.18
N GLU A 47 9.98 4.51 -16.05
CA GLU A 47 9.10 4.58 -14.89
C GLU A 47 7.97 3.55 -14.97
N ALA A 48 7.67 2.94 -13.82
CA ALA A 48 6.46 2.15 -13.62
C ALA A 48 5.31 3.10 -13.29
N ILE A 49 4.31 3.15 -14.15
CA ILE A 49 3.21 4.10 -14.04
C ILE A 49 1.86 3.46 -14.32
N VAL A 50 0.81 4.10 -13.82
CA VAL A 50 -0.56 3.61 -13.91
C VAL A 50 -1.55 4.76 -14.08
N ALA A 51 -2.58 4.50 -14.87
CA ALA A 51 -3.82 5.25 -14.88
C ALA A 51 -4.88 4.51 -14.05
N ILE A 52 -5.55 5.23 -13.15
CA ILE A 52 -6.61 4.67 -12.30
C ILE A 52 -7.98 5.05 -12.87
N SER A 53 -9.00 4.21 -12.66
CA SER A 53 -10.38 4.50 -13.07
C SER A 53 -10.81 5.92 -12.74
N TYR A 54 -11.49 6.55 -13.70
CA TYR A 54 -12.04 7.89 -13.54
C TYR A 54 -13.00 8.04 -12.35
N THR A 55 -13.62 6.95 -11.93
CA THR A 55 -14.54 6.92 -10.79
C THR A 55 -13.84 7.14 -9.44
N ARG A 56 -12.51 6.96 -9.38
CA ARG A 56 -11.69 7.17 -8.18
C ARG A 56 -11.19 8.60 -8.04
N PHE A 57 -11.24 9.39 -9.12
CA PHE A 57 -10.90 10.82 -9.07
C PHE A 57 -12.06 11.60 -8.44
N THR A 58 -11.71 12.50 -7.54
CA THR A 58 -12.66 13.26 -6.71
C THR A 58 -12.49 14.77 -6.86
N ALA A 59 -11.32 15.25 -7.30
CA ALA A 59 -11.09 16.67 -7.49
C ALA A 59 -11.81 17.21 -8.73
N ALA A 60 -12.32 18.45 -8.62
CA ALA A 60 -12.92 19.15 -9.74
C ALA A 60 -11.90 19.47 -10.84
N ASN A 61 -10.69 19.87 -10.43
CA ASN A 61 -9.53 19.91 -11.31
C ASN A 61 -8.75 18.60 -11.14
N THR A 62 -8.68 17.79 -12.20
CA THR A 62 -8.02 16.48 -12.13
C THR A 62 -6.52 16.60 -11.87
N ASN A 63 -5.90 17.72 -12.27
CA ASN A 63 -4.47 17.93 -12.05
C ASN A 63 -4.11 18.00 -10.56
N ASP A 64 -5.08 18.38 -9.73
CA ASP A 64 -4.92 18.54 -8.28
C ASP A 64 -5.57 17.37 -7.50
N ASP A 65 -5.89 16.26 -8.18
CA ASP A 65 -6.49 15.11 -7.50
C ASP A 65 -5.52 14.51 -6.48
N PRO A 66 -5.96 14.18 -5.25
CA PRO A 66 -5.10 13.60 -4.22
C PRO A 66 -4.40 12.30 -4.62
N LEU A 67 -4.91 11.58 -5.63
CA LEU A 67 -4.27 10.38 -6.15
C LEU A 67 -3.04 10.69 -7.02
N CYS A 68 -3.01 11.86 -7.66
CA CYS A 68 -1.96 12.21 -8.61
C CYS A 68 -0.58 12.24 -7.94
N GLY A 69 0.39 11.56 -8.56
CA GLY A 69 1.77 11.46 -8.06
C GLY A 69 1.95 10.53 -6.86
N THR A 70 0.87 9.92 -6.35
CA THR A 70 0.97 8.89 -5.31
C THR A 70 1.35 7.53 -5.91
N TYR A 71 1.66 6.57 -5.04
CA TYR A 71 2.19 5.28 -5.45
C TYR A 71 1.35 4.12 -4.92
N ILE A 72 1.20 3.09 -5.76
CA ILE A 72 0.60 1.82 -5.41
C ILE A 72 1.61 0.67 -5.61
N SER A 73 1.26 -0.49 -5.10
CA SER A 73 1.86 -1.77 -5.47
C SER A 73 0.82 -2.61 -6.22
N ILE A 74 1.28 -3.36 -7.21
CA ILE A 74 0.47 -4.28 -8.01
C ILE A 74 1.01 -5.69 -7.79
N TYR A 75 0.11 -6.64 -7.56
CA TYR A 75 0.41 -8.04 -7.34
C TYR A 75 -0.34 -8.89 -8.36
N ASN A 76 0.37 -9.81 -9.01
CA ASN A 76 -0.19 -10.83 -9.86
C ASN A 76 -0.28 -12.15 -9.06
N PRO A 77 -1.48 -12.59 -8.64
CA PRO A 77 -1.64 -13.82 -7.88
C PRO A 77 -1.26 -15.08 -8.64
N ALA A 78 -1.35 -15.08 -9.98
CA ALA A 78 -1.12 -16.26 -10.80
C ALA A 78 0.35 -16.69 -10.83
N ASN A 79 1.28 -15.73 -10.79
CA ASN A 79 2.72 -15.97 -10.80
C ASN A 79 3.44 -15.46 -9.55
N GLN A 80 2.71 -14.90 -8.59
CA GLN A 80 3.20 -14.36 -7.33
C GLN A 80 4.20 -13.20 -7.49
N GLN A 81 4.18 -12.49 -8.63
CA GLN A 81 5.01 -11.31 -8.84
C GLN A 81 4.36 -10.06 -8.24
N THR A 82 5.19 -9.22 -7.61
CA THR A 82 4.79 -7.91 -7.08
C THR A 82 5.63 -6.82 -7.72
N TYR A 83 4.99 -5.74 -8.16
CA TYR A 83 5.66 -4.52 -8.58
C TYR A 83 5.33 -3.37 -7.62
N PRO A 84 6.29 -2.92 -6.79
CA PRO A 84 6.06 -1.83 -5.87
C PRO A 84 6.30 -0.46 -6.51
N ASN A 85 5.75 0.59 -5.89
CA ASN A 85 6.00 1.99 -6.24
C ASN A 85 5.61 2.35 -7.69
N VAL A 86 4.45 1.87 -8.14
CA VAL A 86 3.86 2.26 -9.42
C VAL A 86 3.16 3.61 -9.25
N LYS A 87 3.60 4.62 -10.00
CA LYS A 87 3.14 6.01 -9.84
C LYS A 87 1.82 6.24 -10.58
N ILE A 88 0.83 6.80 -9.88
CA ILE A 88 -0.40 7.26 -10.51
C ILE A 88 -0.12 8.57 -11.25
N VAL A 89 -0.26 8.54 -12.57
CA VAL A 89 0.03 9.72 -13.43
C VAL A 89 -1.16 10.12 -14.30
N ASP A 90 -2.21 9.31 -14.37
CA ASP A 90 -3.32 9.57 -15.27
C ASP A 90 -4.63 8.94 -14.79
N LYS A 91 -5.70 9.22 -15.54
CA LYS A 91 -7.05 8.77 -15.29
C LYS A 91 -7.57 7.95 -16.47
N CYS A 92 -7.98 6.71 -16.22
CA CYS A 92 -8.55 5.83 -17.23
C CYS A 92 -10.07 6.02 -17.34
N MET A 93 -10.54 6.59 -18.45
CA MET A 93 -11.97 6.82 -18.71
C MET A 93 -12.75 5.55 -19.08
N GLY A 94 -12.06 4.51 -19.54
CA GLY A 94 -12.67 3.22 -19.94
C GLY A 94 -12.58 2.11 -18.88
N CYS A 95 -11.97 2.39 -17.72
CA CYS A 95 -11.73 1.39 -16.69
C CYS A 95 -12.87 1.35 -15.68
N ASP A 96 -13.33 0.14 -15.33
CA ASP A 96 -14.16 -0.10 -14.15
C ASP A 96 -13.45 0.34 -12.86
N ALA A 97 -14.20 0.50 -11.77
CA ALA A 97 -13.71 1.14 -10.54
C ALA A 97 -12.40 0.55 -9.96
N ASP A 98 -12.20 -0.76 -10.12
CA ASP A 98 -11.05 -1.48 -9.56
C ASP A 98 -10.06 -1.91 -10.66
N SER A 99 -10.33 -1.56 -11.92
CA SER A 99 -9.46 -1.84 -13.06
C SER A 99 -8.41 -0.74 -13.22
N ILE A 100 -7.22 -1.15 -13.64
CA ILE A 100 -6.05 -0.29 -13.80
C ILE A 100 -5.49 -0.39 -15.23
N ASP A 101 -4.81 0.64 -15.67
CA ASP A 101 -4.20 0.69 -17.00
C ASP A 101 -2.74 1.12 -16.87
N VAL A 102 -1.80 0.20 -17.07
CA VAL A 102 -0.37 0.42 -16.80
C VAL A 102 0.40 0.75 -18.08
N ASN A 103 1.64 1.20 -17.99
CA ASN A 103 2.48 1.22 -19.19
C ASN A 103 2.83 -0.20 -19.66
N VAL A 104 3.03 -0.38 -20.97
CA VAL A 104 3.25 -1.70 -21.60
C VAL A 104 4.43 -2.45 -20.97
N GLU A 105 5.50 -1.76 -20.59
CA GLU A 105 6.67 -2.40 -19.98
C GLU A 105 6.35 -3.02 -18.62
N LEU A 106 5.47 -2.38 -17.84
CA LEU A 106 5.01 -2.90 -16.56
C LEU A 106 4.04 -4.08 -16.74
N PHE A 107 3.16 -4.00 -17.74
CA PHE A 107 2.26 -5.11 -18.09
C PHE A 107 3.05 -6.39 -18.40
N GLU A 108 4.10 -6.26 -19.21
CA GLU A 108 4.99 -7.37 -19.56
C GLU A 108 5.85 -7.82 -18.37
N ALA A 109 6.33 -6.88 -17.55
CA ALA A 109 7.10 -7.21 -16.35
C ALA A 109 6.30 -8.00 -15.29
N LEU A 110 4.97 -7.85 -15.28
CA LEU A 110 4.05 -8.63 -14.44
C LEU A 110 3.70 -10.00 -15.03
N GLY A 111 4.32 -10.36 -16.16
CA GLY A 111 4.25 -11.70 -16.74
C GLY A 111 3.13 -11.90 -17.78
N PHE A 112 2.60 -10.82 -18.35
CA PHE A 112 1.59 -10.90 -19.41
C PHE A 112 2.17 -10.55 -20.78
N ASP A 113 1.77 -11.29 -21.81
CA ASP A 113 2.06 -10.94 -23.20
C ASP A 113 1.15 -9.79 -23.64
N SER A 114 1.71 -8.71 -24.19
CA SER A 114 0.93 -7.54 -24.61
C SER A 114 -0.10 -7.86 -25.71
N GLY A 115 0.05 -8.96 -26.45
CA GLY A 115 -0.92 -9.47 -27.42
C GLY A 115 -2.24 -9.94 -26.80
N VAL A 116 -2.30 -10.22 -25.50
CA VAL A 116 -3.56 -10.55 -24.80
C VAL A 116 -4.44 -9.32 -24.56
N GLY A 117 -3.84 -8.13 -24.52
CA GLY A 117 -4.53 -6.84 -24.30
C GLY A 117 -5.11 -6.61 -22.91
N ARG A 118 -5.47 -7.67 -22.17
CA ARG A 118 -6.15 -7.61 -20.88
C ARG A 118 -5.77 -8.78 -19.98
N ALA A 119 -5.42 -8.45 -18.75
CA ALA A 119 -5.17 -9.37 -17.66
C ALA A 119 -6.29 -9.25 -16.60
N HIS A 120 -6.62 -10.37 -15.96
CA HIS A 120 -7.70 -10.48 -14.99
C HIS A 120 -7.15 -10.76 -13.58
N GLY A 121 -7.84 -10.27 -12.55
CA GLY A 121 -7.56 -10.63 -11.15
C GLY A 121 -6.26 -10.07 -10.60
N MET A 122 -5.89 -8.85 -11.01
CA MET A 122 -4.73 -8.13 -10.48
C MET A 122 -5.11 -7.46 -9.17
N ASP A 123 -4.33 -7.73 -8.12
CA ASP A 123 -4.52 -7.10 -6.83
C ASP A 123 -3.66 -5.84 -6.74
N TRP A 124 -4.21 -4.75 -6.21
CA TRP A 124 -3.45 -3.51 -6.04
C TRP A 124 -3.88 -2.71 -4.81
N GLY A 125 -2.99 -1.83 -4.35
CA GLY A 125 -3.20 -1.04 -3.15
C GLY A 125 -1.99 -0.21 -2.75
N GLY A 126 -2.15 0.68 -1.79
CA GLY A 126 -1.07 1.57 -1.34
C GLY A 126 0.05 0.83 -0.59
N ASN A 127 1.25 1.40 -0.62
CA ASN A 127 2.35 1.01 0.26
C ASN A 127 2.09 1.52 1.68
N THR A 128 1.34 0.80 2.50
CA THR A 128 1.24 1.11 3.93
C THR A 128 2.53 0.70 4.63
N VAL A 129 3.49 1.62 4.74
CA VAL A 129 4.30 1.70 5.96
C VAL A 129 3.40 2.25 7.07
N GLY A 130 2.76 1.34 7.82
CA GLY A 130 2.14 1.60 9.13
C GLY A 130 1.05 2.68 9.21
N GLY A 131 -0.22 2.27 9.22
CA GLY A 131 -1.35 3.20 9.45
C GLY A 131 -2.67 2.52 9.82
N LYS A 132 -2.76 2.06 11.07
CA LYS A 132 -3.94 1.63 11.86
C LYS A 132 -5.17 1.05 11.13
N GLU A 133 -5.28 -0.27 11.24
CA GLU A 133 -6.54 -1.00 11.17
C GLU A 133 -7.55 -0.48 12.22
N LYS A 134 -8.71 0.03 11.77
CA LYS A 134 -9.88 0.15 12.63
C LYS A 134 -10.49 -1.24 12.80
N ARG A 135 -10.14 -1.92 13.88
CA ARG A 135 -10.97 -2.97 14.47
C ARG A 135 -11.54 -2.43 15.77
N SER A 136 -12.66 -1.71 15.70
CA SER A 136 -13.46 -1.40 16.89
C SER A 136 -14.69 -2.28 16.85
N GLY A 137 -14.63 -3.33 17.65
CA GLY A 137 -15.63 -4.38 17.74
C GLY A 137 -15.04 -5.52 18.56
N GLU A 138 -14.70 -5.23 19.82
CA GLU A 138 -14.72 -6.20 20.92
C GLU A 138 -14.75 -5.43 22.27
N LEU A 139 -15.97 -5.37 22.78
CA LEU A 139 -16.50 -5.26 24.14
C LEU A 139 -15.56 -4.96 25.35
N GLU A 140 -16.04 -3.99 26.13
CA GLU A 140 -15.67 -3.46 27.45
C GLU A 140 -14.92 -4.37 28.44
N PRO A 141 -14.02 -3.80 29.28
CA PRO A 141 -13.29 -4.56 30.29
C PRO A 141 -14.16 -4.93 31.50
N LEU A 142 -14.22 -6.23 31.80
CA LEU A 142 -14.76 -6.78 33.04
C LEU A 142 -13.90 -6.32 34.25
N VAL A 143 -14.47 -5.45 35.09
CA VAL A 143 -13.88 -5.04 36.37
C VAL A 143 -14.08 -6.15 37.40
N ILE A 144 -13.00 -6.74 37.92
CA ILE A 144 -13.00 -7.48 39.18
C ILE A 144 -11.78 -7.06 40.00
N GLY A 145 -12.03 -6.44 41.15
CA GLY A 145 -11.01 -5.95 42.07
C GLY A 145 -10.42 -7.02 42.98
N ALA A 146 -9.14 -6.84 43.32
CA ALA A 146 -8.40 -7.35 44.47
C ALA A 146 -7.10 -6.51 44.54
N GLY A 147 -6.60 -5.96 45.64
CA GLY A 147 -6.67 -6.34 47.05
C GLY A 147 -5.24 -6.47 47.58
N GLU A 148 -4.74 -5.41 48.24
CA GLU A 148 -3.73 -5.42 49.33
C GLU A 148 -2.26 -5.86 49.03
N LYS A 149 -1.26 -5.06 49.49
CA LYS A 149 -0.26 -5.41 50.54
C LYS A 149 0.82 -4.32 50.72
N ARG A 150 0.76 -3.70 51.90
CA ARG A 150 1.77 -3.02 52.74
C ARG A 150 3.26 -3.08 52.37
N GLY A 151 3.90 -1.90 52.39
CA GLY A 151 4.77 -1.48 53.51
C GLY A 151 6.26 -1.29 53.23
N LEU A 152 6.78 -0.07 53.47
CA LEU A 152 8.07 0.15 54.15
C LEU A 152 8.18 1.58 54.71
N HIS A 153 8.94 1.70 55.81
CA HIS A 153 8.99 2.77 56.81
C HIS A 153 9.66 4.11 56.39
N HIS A 154 9.21 5.15 57.11
CA HIS A 154 9.77 6.47 57.50
C HIS A 154 11.31 6.53 57.72
N PRO A 155 12.00 7.71 57.91
CA PRO A 155 11.44 8.99 58.42
C PRO A 155 12.05 10.33 57.90
N HIS A 156 11.45 11.43 58.42
CA HIS A 156 11.98 12.79 58.68
C HIS A 156 11.87 13.90 57.61
N GLY A 157 11.17 14.98 58.00
CA GLY A 157 11.21 16.29 57.36
C GLY A 157 10.09 17.24 57.81
N ARG A 158 10.29 17.92 58.94
CA ARG A 158 9.43 18.96 59.54
C ARG A 158 9.55 20.27 58.75
N VAL A 159 8.47 21.03 58.50
CA VAL A 159 8.22 22.43 58.95
C VAL A 159 6.89 23.02 58.44
N ASN A 160 6.11 23.55 59.41
CA ASN A 160 5.15 24.68 59.46
C ASN A 160 5.10 25.64 58.25
N GLY A 161 4.01 26.33 57.89
CA GLY A 161 2.80 26.74 58.60
C GLY A 161 2.40 28.16 58.13
N ALA A 162 1.19 28.58 58.52
CA ALA A 162 0.48 29.84 58.26
C ALA A 162 -0.30 29.93 56.93
#